data_AF-A0A3S6H9X5-F1
#
_entry.id   AF-A0A3S6H9X5-F1
#
_cell.length_a   1.000
_cell.length_b   1.000
_cell.length_c   1.000
_cell.angle_alpha   90.00
_cell.angle_beta   90.00
_cell.angle_gamma   90.00
#
_symmetry.space_group_name_H-M   'P 1'
#
loop_
_entity.id
_entity.type
_entity.pdbx_description
1 polymer ?
#
loop_
_entity_poly.entity_id
_entity_poly.type
_entity_poly.pdbx_seq_one_letter_code
_entity_poly.pdbx_strand_id
1 'polypeptide(L)'
;MAKHSNRSISSKSGSADVLQALGINLDLKPAELGKVFDKTGIVFLFAKNMHPAMKYIMPARLELGIPTIMNLTGPLIHPMALETQLPGISRPELLESTAQVLKNMGRKRAIVVAGPEGLDEAGLNGATSIALLEDGKITLSSFTPEDLGMERYAIED
;
A
#
# COMPACT_ATOMS: atom_id res chain seq x y z
N MET A 1 12.30 7.06 -1.75
CA MET A 1 11.03 6.39 -1.44
C MET A 1 9.89 7.41 -1.39
N ALA A 2 8.82 7.17 -2.12
CA ALA A 2 7.61 7.99 -2.05
C ALA A 2 6.48 7.19 -1.42
N LYS A 3 6.10 7.54 -0.20
CA LYS A 3 5.01 6.87 0.51
C LYS A 3 3.72 7.59 0.18
N HIS A 4 2.81 6.92 -0.50
CA HIS A 4 1.46 7.42 -0.71
C HIS A 4 0.49 6.72 0.24
N SER A 5 -0.27 7.49 1.01
CA SER A 5 -1.30 6.95 1.90
C SER A 5 -2.35 7.99 2.27
N ASN A 6 -3.45 7.53 2.86
CA ASN A 6 -4.52 8.39 3.37
C ASN A 6 -4.58 8.35 4.89
N ARG A 7 -5.41 9.20 5.48
CA ARG A 7 -5.80 9.08 6.88
C ARG A 7 -6.66 7.83 7.05
N SER A 8 -6.46 7.11 8.15
CA SER A 8 -7.27 5.93 8.43
C SER A 8 -8.71 6.33 8.71
N ILE A 9 -9.67 5.57 8.17
CA ILE A 9 -11.10 5.72 8.50
C ILE A 9 -11.52 4.66 9.53
N SER A 10 -10.77 3.56 9.63
CA SER A 10 -11.16 2.35 10.39
C SER A 10 -10.14 1.87 11.44
N SER A 11 -8.91 2.37 11.44
CA SER A 11 -7.86 1.96 12.40
C SER A 11 -7.53 3.08 13.41
N LYS A 12 -7.03 2.68 14.59
CA LYS A 12 -6.55 3.59 15.63
C LYS A 12 -5.23 4.31 15.26
N SER A 13 -4.60 3.95 14.13
CA SER A 13 -3.28 4.44 13.71
C SER A 13 -3.12 4.38 12.19
N GLY A 14 -3.48 5.46 11.48
CA GLY A 14 -3.11 5.63 10.07
C GLY A 14 -1.67 6.15 9.94
N SER A 15 -1.00 5.84 8.83
CA SER A 15 0.35 6.37 8.58
C SER A 15 0.40 7.90 8.61
N ALA A 16 -0.63 8.59 8.10
CA ALA A 16 -0.75 10.04 8.20
C ALA A 16 -0.86 10.51 9.66
N ASP A 17 -1.62 9.81 10.51
CA ASP A 17 -1.83 10.18 11.91
C ASP A 17 -0.54 10.00 12.72
N VAL A 18 0.20 8.91 12.48
CA VAL A 18 1.52 8.66 13.09
C VAL A 18 2.52 9.75 12.69
N LEU A 19 2.61 10.08 11.40
CA LEU A 19 3.55 11.10 10.94
C LEU A 19 3.21 12.48 11.51
N GLN A 20 1.92 12.83 11.64
CA GLN A 20 1.50 14.07 12.29
C GLN A 20 1.83 14.10 13.78
N ALA A 21 1.66 12.98 14.49
CA ALA A 21 2.06 12.87 15.90
C ALA A 21 3.57 13.06 16.09
N LEU A 22 4.38 12.70 15.10
CA LEU A 22 5.82 12.95 15.05
C LEU A 22 6.19 14.38 14.62
N GLY A 23 5.22 15.26 14.40
CA GLY A 23 5.42 16.66 14.03
C GLY A 23 5.70 16.89 12.54
N ILE A 24 5.44 15.90 11.68
CA ILE A 24 5.66 16.04 10.23
C ILE A 24 4.48 16.78 9.60
N ASN A 25 4.78 17.86 8.88
CA ASN A 25 3.79 18.59 8.11
C ASN A 25 3.39 17.81 6.84
N LEU A 26 2.13 17.40 6.75
CA LEU A 26 1.58 16.64 5.61
C LEU A 26 0.90 17.53 4.55
N ASP A 27 0.71 18.82 4.82
CA ASP A 27 -0.01 19.76 3.96
C ASP A 27 0.93 20.57 3.05
N LEU A 28 2.08 19.98 2.70
CA LEU A 28 3.02 20.58 1.75
C LEU A 28 2.46 20.56 0.33
N LYS A 29 2.76 21.62 -0.43
CA LYS A 29 2.40 21.69 -1.85
C LYS A 29 3.32 20.78 -2.68
N PRO A 30 2.89 20.31 -3.87
CA PRO A 30 3.71 19.47 -4.74
C PRO A 30 5.13 19.99 -5.00
N ALA A 31 5.29 21.30 -5.20
CA ALA A 31 6.60 21.92 -5.43
C ALA A 31 7.53 21.83 -4.21
N GLU A 32 6.99 21.79 -2.99
CA GLU A 32 7.76 21.64 -1.75
C GLU A 32 8.10 20.18 -1.49
N LEU A 33 7.16 19.27 -1.80
CA LEU A 33 7.36 17.82 -1.72
C LEU A 33 8.56 17.37 -2.57
N GLY A 34 8.73 17.92 -3.77
CA GLY A 34 9.90 17.67 -4.62
C GLY A 34 11.22 18.06 -3.94
N LYS A 35 11.28 19.26 -3.35
CA LYS A 35 12.48 19.73 -2.63
C LYS A 35 12.79 18.88 -1.39
N VAL A 36 11.76 18.45 -0.66
CA VAL A 36 11.93 17.52 0.46
C VAL A 36 12.53 16.21 -0.05
N PHE A 37 11.95 15.65 -1.11
CA PHE A 37 12.41 14.40 -1.69
C PHE A 37 13.87 14.47 -2.17
N ASP A 38 14.27 15.53 -2.86
CA ASP A 38 15.64 15.73 -3.33
C ASP A 38 16.65 15.78 -2.17
N LYS A 39 16.23 16.30 -1.00
CA LYS A 39 17.10 16.45 0.17
C LYS A 39 17.15 15.19 1.04
N THR A 40 16.03 14.51 1.23
CA THR A 40 15.90 13.42 2.23
C THR A 40 15.85 12.04 1.61
N GLY A 41 15.56 11.94 0.31
CA GLY A 41 15.26 10.69 -0.38
C GLY A 41 13.93 10.06 0.04
N ILE A 42 13.13 10.71 0.89
CA ILE A 42 11.83 10.21 1.38
C ILE A 42 10.78 11.32 1.44
N VAL A 43 9.59 11.03 0.91
CA VAL A 43 8.46 11.97 0.97
C VAL A 43 7.16 11.23 1.24
N PHE A 44 6.26 11.88 2.00
CA PHE A 44 4.90 11.42 2.19
C PHE A 44 3.95 12.20 1.28
N LEU A 45 3.21 11.48 0.44
CA LEU A 45 2.22 12.01 -0.47
C LEU A 45 0.84 11.75 0.13
N PHE A 46 0.20 12.80 0.65
CA PHE A 46 -1.08 12.65 1.31
C PHE A 46 -2.22 12.51 0.28
N ALA A 47 -2.92 11.38 0.31
CA ALA A 47 -3.89 10.99 -0.73
C ALA A 47 -5.00 12.03 -0.97
N LYS A 48 -5.46 12.72 0.09
CA LYS A 48 -6.44 13.80 -0.01
C LYS A 48 -6.01 14.90 -0.99
N ASN A 49 -4.72 15.22 -1.00
CA ASN A 49 -4.15 16.28 -1.83
C ASN A 49 -3.83 15.77 -3.24
N MET A 50 -3.58 14.46 -3.39
CA MET A 50 -3.17 13.85 -4.66
C MET A 50 -4.33 13.38 -5.54
N HIS A 51 -5.50 13.10 -4.96
CA HIS A 51 -6.66 12.59 -5.69
C HIS A 51 -7.93 13.43 -5.46
N PRO A 52 -7.95 14.71 -5.84
CA PRO A 52 -9.09 15.59 -5.60
C PRO A 52 -10.38 15.13 -6.29
N ALA A 53 -10.27 14.38 -7.39
CA ALA A 53 -11.41 13.79 -8.10
C ALA A 53 -12.16 12.72 -7.28
N MET A 54 -11.54 12.15 -6.25
CA MET A 54 -12.20 11.17 -5.38
C MET A 54 -13.44 11.74 -4.69
N LYS A 55 -13.51 13.06 -4.49
CA LYS A 55 -14.68 13.74 -3.92
C LYS A 55 -15.99 13.46 -4.66
N TYR A 56 -15.93 13.16 -5.96
CA TYR A 56 -17.12 12.86 -6.77
C TYR A 56 -17.61 11.41 -6.57
N ILE A 57 -16.72 10.50 -6.17
CA ILE A 57 -17.02 9.07 -5.99
C ILE A 57 -17.41 8.78 -4.53
N MET A 58 -16.85 9.54 -3.58
CA MET A 58 -17.04 9.29 -2.15
C MET A 58 -18.50 9.23 -1.68
N PRO A 59 -19.45 10.09 -2.13
CA PRO A 59 -20.84 9.99 -1.69
C PRO A 59 -21.47 8.64 -2.02
N ALA A 60 -21.37 8.20 -3.27
CA ALA A 60 -21.89 6.90 -3.71
C ALA A 60 -21.21 5.73 -2.98
N ARG A 61 -19.90 5.84 -2.73
CA ARG A 61 -19.16 4.80 -1.99
C ARG A 61 -19.63 4.68 -0.54
N LEU A 62 -19.91 5.80 0.13
CA LEU A 62 -20.43 5.81 1.50
C LEU A 62 -21.85 5.25 1.55
N GLU A 63 -22.69 5.59 0.58
CA GLU A 63 -24.06 5.07 0.48
C GLU A 63 -24.10 3.56 0.23
N LEU A 64 -23.21 3.04 -0.63
CA LEU A 64 -23.10 1.60 -0.89
C LEU A 64 -22.69 0.80 0.35
N GLY A 65 -21.81 1.34 1.20
CA GLY A 65 -21.39 0.69 2.46
C GLY A 65 -20.67 -0.66 2.31
N ILE A 66 -20.40 -1.12 1.08
CA ILE A 66 -19.80 -2.42 0.78
C ILE A 66 -18.42 -2.28 0.11
N PRO A 67 -17.52 -3.28 0.22
CA PRO A 67 -16.28 -3.30 -0.55
C PRO A 67 -16.54 -3.28 -2.06
N THR A 68 -15.75 -2.48 -2.78
CA THR A 68 -15.81 -2.39 -4.25
C THR A 68 -14.40 -2.49 -4.83
N ILE A 69 -14.27 -2.41 -6.16
CA ILE A 69 -12.96 -2.31 -6.82
C ILE A 69 -12.11 -1.16 -6.25
N MET A 70 -12.74 -0.11 -5.72
CA MET A 70 -12.03 1.01 -5.10
C MET A 70 -11.14 0.59 -3.91
N ASN A 71 -11.47 -0.51 -3.21
CA ASN A 71 -10.63 -1.06 -2.16
C ASN A 71 -9.29 -1.61 -2.68
N LEU A 72 -9.23 -2.02 -3.95
CA LEU A 72 -8.00 -2.48 -4.60
C LEU A 72 -7.25 -1.34 -5.28
N THR A 73 -7.95 -0.26 -5.64
CA THR A 73 -7.33 0.87 -6.37
C THR A 73 -6.32 1.65 -5.53
N GLY A 74 -6.47 1.70 -4.21
CA GLY A 74 -5.63 2.50 -3.30
C GLY A 74 -4.13 2.34 -3.54
N PRO A 75 -3.57 1.12 -3.48
CA PRO A 75 -2.17 0.89 -3.81
C PRO A 75 -1.83 1.13 -5.30
N LEU A 76 -2.80 0.98 -6.22
CA LEU A 76 -2.55 1.06 -7.65
C LEU A 76 -2.44 2.50 -8.18
N ILE A 77 -3.14 3.45 -7.57
CA ILE A 77 -3.24 4.84 -8.04
C ILE A 77 -2.11 5.77 -7.55
N HIS A 78 -0.88 5.27 -7.44
CA HIS A 78 0.23 6.10 -6.99
C HIS A 78 0.40 7.36 -7.88
N PRO A 79 0.49 8.58 -7.33
CA PRO A 79 0.50 9.83 -8.10
C PRO A 79 1.79 10.05 -8.92
N MET A 80 2.83 9.28 -8.64
CA MET A 80 4.08 9.27 -9.40
C MET A 80 4.27 7.93 -10.11
N ALA A 81 4.92 7.96 -11.27
CA ALA A 81 5.40 6.75 -11.92
C ALA A 81 6.49 6.10 -11.05
N LEU A 82 6.27 4.85 -10.68
CA LEU A 82 7.18 4.08 -9.83
C LEU A 82 7.80 2.94 -10.63
N GLU A 83 9.13 2.78 -10.51
CA GLU A 83 9.80 1.60 -11.03
C GLU A 83 9.56 0.37 -10.14
N THR A 84 9.48 0.58 -8.83
CA THR A 84 9.30 -0.49 -7.84
C THR A 84 8.19 -0.19 -6.85
N GLN A 85 7.48 -1.24 -6.40
CA GLN A 85 6.37 -1.08 -5.46
C GLN A 85 6.12 -2.32 -4.60
N LEU A 86 5.83 -2.14 -3.31
CA LEU A 86 5.36 -3.19 -2.41
C LEU A 86 3.97 -2.83 -1.90
N PRO A 87 2.89 -3.25 -2.60
CA PRO A 87 1.54 -3.07 -2.11
C PRO A 87 1.04 -4.28 -1.32
N GLY A 88 0.29 -3.96 -0.26
CA GLY A 88 -0.53 -4.90 0.48
C GLY A 88 -1.94 -5.05 -0.09
N ILE A 89 -2.50 -6.25 -0.04
CA ILE A 89 -3.92 -6.49 -0.30
C ILE A 89 -4.49 -7.49 0.72
N SER A 90 -5.75 -7.32 1.12
CA SER A 90 -6.46 -8.23 2.03
C SER A 90 -7.10 -9.45 1.35
N ARG A 91 -6.85 -9.63 0.05
CA ARG A 91 -7.49 -10.63 -0.80
C ARG A 91 -6.43 -11.47 -1.53
N PRO A 92 -5.97 -12.58 -0.93
CA PRO A 92 -4.95 -13.45 -1.53
C PRO A 92 -5.32 -13.93 -2.94
N GLU A 93 -6.61 -14.12 -3.22
CA GLU A 93 -7.13 -14.54 -4.52
C GLU A 93 -6.86 -13.52 -5.66
N LEU A 94 -6.47 -12.29 -5.32
CA LEU A 94 -6.17 -11.22 -6.27
C LEU A 94 -4.68 -10.89 -6.41
N LEU A 95 -3.79 -11.67 -5.80
CA LEU A 95 -2.34 -11.43 -5.82
C LEU A 95 -1.79 -11.33 -7.25
N GLU A 96 -2.02 -12.36 -8.06
CA GLU A 96 -1.52 -12.43 -9.43
C GLU A 96 -2.09 -11.31 -10.31
N SER A 97 -3.42 -11.11 -10.24
CA SER A 97 -4.11 -10.03 -10.97
C SER A 97 -3.56 -8.65 -10.61
N THR A 98 -3.29 -8.40 -9.32
CA THR A 98 -2.70 -7.14 -8.86
C THR A 98 -1.29 -6.96 -9.40
N ALA A 99 -0.46 -8.00 -9.38
CA ALA A 99 0.88 -7.97 -9.97
C ALA A 99 0.84 -7.72 -11.48
N GLN A 100 -0.13 -8.30 -12.18
CA GLN A 100 -0.34 -8.08 -13.62
C GLN A 100 -0.74 -6.63 -13.93
N VAL A 101 -1.57 -6.02 -13.08
CA VAL A 101 -1.88 -4.58 -13.21
C VAL A 101 -0.62 -3.75 -13.01
N LEU A 102 0.18 -4.01 -11.98
CA LEU A 102 1.43 -3.28 -11.76
C LEU A 102 2.40 -3.41 -12.93
N LYS A 103 2.53 -4.61 -13.51
CA LYS A 103 3.29 -4.85 -14.74
C LYS A 103 2.77 -4.00 -15.90
N ASN A 104 1.45 -4.00 -16.13
CA ASN A 104 0.83 -3.21 -17.19
C ASN A 104 1.01 -1.70 -16.99
N MET A 105 1.08 -1.25 -15.74
CA MET A 105 1.38 0.15 -15.40
C MET A 105 2.90 0.47 -15.41
N GLY A 106 3.74 -0.43 -15.90
CA GLY A 106 5.17 -0.19 -16.14
C GLY A 106 6.09 -0.41 -14.94
N ARG A 107 5.65 -1.06 -13.86
CA ARG A 107 6.56 -1.43 -12.76
C ARG A 107 7.58 -2.44 -13.27
N LYS A 108 8.87 -2.20 -12.99
CA LYS A 108 9.96 -3.13 -13.28
C LYS A 108 10.01 -4.27 -12.25
N ARG A 109 9.71 -3.94 -10.99
CA ARG A 109 9.68 -4.90 -9.89
C ARG A 109 8.53 -4.60 -8.93
N ALA A 110 7.79 -5.60 -8.50
CA ALA A 110 6.79 -5.42 -7.45
C ALA A 110 6.65 -6.66 -6.57
N ILE A 111 6.30 -6.47 -5.30
CA ILE A 111 5.96 -7.55 -4.39
C ILE A 111 4.57 -7.26 -3.85
N VAL A 112 3.56 -7.92 -4.38
CA VAL A 112 2.20 -7.84 -3.82
C VAL A 112 2.13 -8.81 -2.66
N VAL A 113 1.68 -8.35 -1.51
CA VAL A 113 1.63 -9.13 -0.26
C VAL A 113 0.19 -9.30 0.20
N ALA A 114 -0.16 -10.51 0.61
CA ALA A 114 -1.37 -10.80 1.38
C ALA A 114 -0.96 -11.63 2.59
N GLY A 115 -1.11 -11.03 3.77
CA GLY A 115 -0.78 -11.63 5.04
C GLY A 115 -1.80 -12.65 5.54
N PRO A 116 -1.50 -13.31 6.66
CA PRO A 116 -2.45 -14.18 7.34
C PRO A 116 -3.71 -13.40 7.73
N GLU A 117 -4.85 -14.10 7.78
CA GLU A 117 -6.14 -13.56 8.24
C GLU A 117 -6.64 -12.33 7.43
N GLY A 118 -6.17 -12.17 6.20
CA GLY A 118 -6.59 -11.07 5.32
C GLY A 118 -5.90 -9.75 5.63
N LEU A 119 -4.77 -9.75 6.34
CA LEU A 119 -3.93 -8.57 6.50
C LEU A 119 -3.30 -8.16 5.16
N ASP A 120 -3.18 -6.86 4.94
CA ASP A 120 -2.46 -6.28 3.80
C ASP A 120 -0.96 -6.08 4.11
N GLU A 121 -0.44 -6.75 5.14
CA GLU A 121 0.96 -6.71 5.55
C GLU A 121 1.47 -8.14 5.77
N ALA A 122 2.79 -8.35 5.69
CA ALA A 122 3.36 -9.63 6.10
C ALA A 122 3.23 -9.78 7.63
N GLY A 123 2.64 -10.88 8.08
CA GLY A 123 2.34 -11.10 9.50
C GLY A 123 3.31 -12.07 10.18
N LEU A 124 3.48 -11.91 11.50
CA LEU A 124 4.22 -12.85 12.34
C LEU A 124 3.33 -14.00 12.88
N ASN A 125 2.02 -13.94 12.66
CA ASN A 125 1.05 -14.94 13.13
C ASN A 125 0.83 -16.11 12.17
N GLY A 126 1.31 -16.04 10.93
CA GLY A 126 1.05 -17.08 9.95
C GLY A 126 1.71 -16.89 8.59
N ALA A 127 1.27 -17.72 7.65
CA ALA A 127 1.80 -17.71 6.29
C ALA A 127 1.42 -16.42 5.56
N THR A 128 2.40 -15.83 4.88
CA THR A 128 2.22 -14.70 3.98
C THR A 128 2.32 -15.19 2.55
N SER A 129 1.35 -14.85 1.73
CA SER A 129 1.32 -15.15 0.29
C SER A 129 1.78 -13.94 -0.51
N ILE A 130 2.61 -14.16 -1.53
CA ILE A 130 3.16 -13.08 -2.35
C ILE A 130 3.06 -13.36 -3.84
N ALA A 131 2.94 -12.28 -4.61
CA ALA A 131 3.23 -12.27 -6.04
C ALA A 131 4.45 -11.36 -6.30
N LEU A 132 5.56 -11.96 -6.74
CA LEU A 132 6.76 -11.25 -7.16
C LEU A 132 6.71 -10.99 -8.67
N LEU A 133 6.67 -9.72 -9.04
CA LEU A 133 6.98 -9.25 -10.39
C LEU A 133 8.47 -8.89 -10.44
N GLU A 134 9.22 -9.54 -11.32
CA GLU A 134 10.64 -9.25 -11.58
C GLU A 134 10.99 -9.67 -13.01
N ASP A 135 11.73 -8.83 -13.74
CA ASP A 135 12.12 -9.07 -15.14
C ASP A 135 10.92 -9.43 -16.06
N GLY A 136 9.78 -8.81 -15.80
CA GLY A 136 8.54 -9.05 -16.55
C GLY A 136 7.87 -10.40 -16.27
N LYS A 137 8.42 -11.22 -15.38
CA LYS A 137 7.82 -12.49 -14.92
C LYS A 137 7.11 -12.28 -13.59
N ILE A 138 5.96 -12.94 -13.43
CA ILE A 138 5.25 -13.00 -12.16
C ILE A 138 5.43 -14.41 -11.58
N THR A 139 5.84 -14.49 -10.32
CA THR A 139 6.01 -15.75 -9.59
C THR A 139 5.21 -15.67 -8.29
N LEU A 140 4.36 -16.67 -8.05
CA LEU A 140 3.61 -16.83 -6.81
C LEU A 140 4.40 -17.70 -5.84
N SER A 141 4.39 -17.33 -4.58
CA SER A 141 5.00 -18.11 -3.50
C SER A 141 4.39 -17.71 -2.16
N SER A 142 4.76 -18.43 -1.10
CA SER A 142 4.42 -18.06 0.27
C SER A 142 5.61 -18.34 1.18
N PHE A 143 5.64 -17.66 2.32
CA PHE A 143 6.60 -17.91 3.38
C PHE A 143 5.93 -17.78 4.74
N THR A 144 6.49 -18.41 5.76
CA THR A 144 6.15 -18.20 7.17
C THR A 144 7.25 -17.38 7.86
N PRO A 145 7.01 -16.82 9.06
CA PRO A 145 8.04 -16.12 9.83
C PRO A 145 9.29 -16.99 10.05
N GLU A 146 9.09 -18.29 10.29
CA GLU A 146 10.15 -19.25 10.55
C GLU A 146 11.06 -19.48 9.34
N ASP A 147 10.52 -19.40 8.11
CA ASP A 147 11.32 -19.45 6.86
C ASP A 147 12.34 -18.29 6.78
N LEU A 148 12.08 -17.21 7.51
CA LEU A 148 12.94 -16.02 7.61
C LEU A 148 13.76 -15.98 8.90
N GLY A 149 13.71 -17.03 9.72
CA GLY A 149 14.38 -17.10 11.02
C GLY A 149 13.74 -16.23 12.11
N MET A 150 12.46 -15.88 11.95
CA MET A 150 11.68 -15.14 12.95
C MET A 150 10.78 -16.07 13.75
N GLU A 151 10.51 -15.70 15.00
CA GLU A 151 9.52 -16.38 15.83
C GLU A 151 8.10 -16.02 15.38
N ARG A 152 7.18 -16.97 15.59
CA ARG A 152 5.74 -16.75 15.39
C ARG A 152 5.14 -16.11 16.63
N TYR A 153 4.30 -15.11 16.43
CA TYR A 153 3.57 -14.40 17.49
C TYR A 153 2.08 -14.37 17.17
N ALA A 154 1.21 -14.53 18.16
CA ALA A 154 -0.22 -14.28 17.98
C ALA A 154 -0.47 -12.79 17.73
N ILE A 155 -1.63 -12.42 17.16
CA ILE A 155 -1.96 -11.00 16.94
C ILE A 155 -2.09 -10.24 18.27
N GLU A 156 -2.42 -10.96 19.33
CA GLU A 156 -2.62 -10.43 20.67
C GLU A 156 -1.32 -10.25 21.49
N ASP A 157 -0.21 -10.82 21.04
CA ASP A 157 1.11 -10.74 21.70
C ASP A 157 1.80 -9.39 21.41
#